data_AF-A0A535M3D7-F1
#
_entry.id   AF-A0A535M3D7-F1
#
_cell.length_a   1.000
_cell.length_b   1.000
_cell.length_c   1.000
_cell.angle_alpha   90.00
_cell.angle_beta   90.00
_cell.angle_gamma   90.00
#
_symmetry.space_group_name_H-M   'P 1'
#
loop_
_entity.id
_entity.type
_entity.pdbx_description
1 polymer ?
#
loop_
_entity_poly.entity_id
_entity_poly.type
_entity_poly.pdbx_seq_one_letter_code
_entity_poly.pdbx_strand_id
1 'polypeptide(L)'
;MHWTLRRQRGQALILVAIAVLVLTAILALALDGGRIYLDRRQLQDAADAGALAAAEQLQVLPYPSYAGAHAQALQFVVKNLPGTSTSGLTAPTTASWGPLNIGAGYTVTMNATSITYQVTLQHSISTMIAPVHGFAPTMQLQVQATAENGTLPFALVLLQRSYSPNYNNLVMNGSPVTLVLNGGGGVADRGGVYSNASANIGQGTVQFGSGSCPPDPPGTGNNGEIWTVTPTSLPVAQVICPQSQGQARSTTQVLTDPGYPEPSAPTFNASNGATVLNGPPNYLCPGHYGNKIQIQGGGTGILLPGVFHVDAGGVGVSGTLRTLTANDYPPIAASPPSAAQTNGCTPPATLPSDTGVIIEITPANISGQTTCSQHQFSVAASATVSLQPSPKYYNISLYIEAMPGWQTTCTAAPTGTNVVAILGNSDYSIYGSIYGPADNMQIAGGGSGWGVGQIVAWTI
;
A
#
# COMPACT_ATOMS: atom_id res chain seq x y z
N MET A 1 60.44 -10.78 62.91
CA MET A 1 59.43 -10.95 61.84
C MET A 1 59.93 -10.25 60.59
N HIS A 2 60.47 -10.97 59.61
CA HIS A 2 60.92 -10.41 58.34
C HIS A 2 60.16 -11.13 57.22
N TRP A 3 59.10 -10.49 56.72
CA TRP A 3 58.35 -10.97 55.55
C TRP A 3 59.18 -10.67 54.29
N THR A 4 59.72 -11.71 53.67
CA THR A 4 60.51 -11.59 52.45
C THR A 4 59.61 -11.40 51.21
N LEU A 5 59.50 -10.16 50.74
CA LEU A 5 58.88 -9.74 49.47
C LEU A 5 59.69 -10.14 48.20
N ARG A 6 60.52 -11.19 48.24
CA ARG A 6 61.49 -11.49 47.17
C ARG A 6 61.29 -12.88 46.53
N ARG A 7 60.13 -13.15 45.91
CA ARG A 7 59.97 -14.31 44.99
C ARG A 7 58.95 -14.16 43.83
N GLN A 8 58.53 -12.94 43.46
CA GLN A 8 57.55 -12.77 42.35
C GLN A 8 58.10 -12.21 41.03
N ARG A 9 59.41 -11.95 40.89
CA ARG A 9 59.96 -11.27 39.70
C ARG A 9 59.92 -12.08 38.38
N GLY A 10 59.79 -13.41 38.43
CA GLY A 10 59.70 -14.26 37.23
C GLY A 10 58.27 -14.56 36.75
N GLN A 11 57.32 -14.66 37.68
CA GLN A 11 55.92 -14.99 37.38
C GLN A 11 55.21 -13.85 36.67
N ALA A 12 55.55 -12.60 37.01
CA ALA A 12 55.01 -11.41 36.35
C ALA A 12 55.28 -11.41 34.84
N LEU A 13 56.48 -11.82 34.40
CA LEU A 13 56.83 -11.87 32.98
C LEU A 13 55.99 -12.89 32.20
N ILE A 14 55.74 -14.07 32.78
CA ILE A 14 54.90 -15.12 32.17
C ILE A 14 53.44 -14.65 32.06
N LEU A 15 52.91 -14.04 33.13
CA LEU A 15 51.55 -13.51 33.14
C LEU A 15 51.38 -12.38 32.11
N VAL A 16 52.36 -11.49 31.98
CA VAL A 16 52.34 -10.42 30.97
C VAL A 16 52.41 -11.01 29.56
N ALA A 17 53.27 -12.01 29.31
CA ALA A 17 53.36 -12.66 27.99
C ALA A 17 52.03 -13.33 27.58
N ILE A 18 51.39 -14.04 28.51
CA ILE A 18 50.07 -14.65 28.29
C ILE A 18 48.99 -13.58 28.08
N ALA A 19 48.99 -12.52 28.89
CA ALA A 19 48.03 -11.43 28.78
C ALA A 19 48.13 -10.71 27.42
N VAL A 20 49.34 -10.43 26.94
CA VAL A 20 49.56 -9.83 25.61
C VAL A 20 49.04 -10.77 24.52
N LEU A 21 49.35 -12.07 24.59
CA LEU A 21 48.85 -13.07 23.63
C LEU A 21 47.32 -13.10 23.58
N VAL A 22 46.65 -13.13 24.75
CA VAL A 22 45.18 -13.12 24.84
C VAL A 22 44.61 -11.80 24.30
N LEU A 23 45.19 -10.65 24.65
CA LEU A 23 44.73 -9.35 24.16
C LEU A 23 44.89 -9.23 22.64
N THR A 24 46.00 -9.74 22.07
CA THR A 24 46.18 -9.76 20.61
C THR A 24 45.18 -10.68 19.90
N ALA A 25 44.84 -11.84 20.49
CA ALA A 25 43.83 -12.74 19.96
C ALA A 25 42.43 -12.09 19.98
N ILE A 26 42.09 -11.35 21.04
CA ILE A 26 40.82 -10.61 21.13
C ILE A 26 40.79 -9.45 20.11
N LEU A 27 41.87 -8.70 19.97
CA LEU A 27 41.97 -7.62 18.98
C LEU A 27 41.83 -8.17 17.55
N ALA A 28 42.47 -9.30 17.27
CA ALA A 28 42.36 -9.97 15.98
C ALA A 28 40.92 -10.34 15.64
N LEU A 29 40.24 -10.97 16.60
CA LEU A 29 38.82 -11.32 16.47
C LEU A 29 37.94 -10.08 16.29
N ALA A 30 38.23 -8.98 16.99
CA ALA A 30 37.49 -7.74 16.86
C ALA A 30 37.66 -7.09 15.47
N LEU A 31 38.87 -7.15 14.88
CA LEU A 31 39.15 -6.62 13.55
C LEU A 31 38.50 -7.45 12.44
N ASP A 32 38.66 -8.77 12.48
CA ASP A 32 38.03 -9.67 11.50
C ASP A 32 36.50 -9.61 11.64
N GLY A 33 35.97 -9.64 12.88
CA GLY A 33 34.53 -9.52 13.17
C GLY A 33 33.93 -8.18 12.74
N GLY A 34 34.63 -7.07 12.99
CA GLY A 34 34.18 -5.74 12.58
C GLY A 34 34.09 -5.59 11.05
N ARG A 35 35.06 -6.15 10.31
CA ARG A 35 35.03 -6.16 8.85
C ARG A 35 33.89 -7.00 8.29
N ILE A 36 33.68 -8.20 8.83
CA ILE A 36 32.56 -9.09 8.45
C ILE A 36 31.22 -8.38 8.66
N TYR A 37 31.06 -7.69 9.79
CA TYR A 37 29.82 -6.98 10.10
C TYR A 37 29.54 -5.83 9.14
N LEU A 38 30.56 -5.01 8.84
CA LEU A 38 30.44 -3.91 7.88
C LEU A 38 30.15 -4.42 6.47
N ASP A 39 30.83 -5.49 6.05
CA ASP A 39 30.63 -6.10 4.73
C ASP A 39 29.22 -6.68 4.59
N ARG A 40 28.72 -7.39 5.63
CA ARG A 40 27.34 -7.88 5.66
C ARG A 40 26.32 -6.75 5.55
N ARG A 41 26.56 -5.61 6.19
CA ARG A 41 25.66 -4.44 6.11
C ARG A 41 25.66 -3.84 4.71
N GLN A 42 26.82 -3.66 4.10
CA GLN A 42 26.92 -3.15 2.72
C GLN A 42 26.27 -4.09 1.72
N LEU A 43 26.46 -5.40 1.89
CA LEU A 43 25.78 -6.43 1.10
C LEU A 43 24.26 -6.32 1.23
N GLN A 44 23.75 -6.17 2.45
CA GLN A 44 22.32 -6.04 2.68
C GLN A 44 21.75 -4.77 2.03
N ASP A 45 22.40 -3.62 2.25
CA ASP A 45 22.00 -2.35 1.64
C ASP A 45 21.96 -2.43 0.10
N ALA A 46 22.95 -3.12 -0.51
CA ALA A 46 23.00 -3.35 -1.95
C ALA A 46 21.89 -4.31 -2.45
N ALA A 47 21.62 -5.40 -1.71
CA ALA A 47 20.57 -6.34 -2.04
C ALA A 47 19.19 -5.67 -1.99
N ASP A 48 18.92 -4.90 -0.93
CA ASP A 48 17.64 -4.21 -0.73
C ASP A 48 17.42 -3.15 -1.81
N ALA A 49 18.45 -2.35 -2.13
CA ALA A 49 18.39 -1.37 -3.21
C ALA A 49 18.14 -2.02 -4.58
N GLY A 50 18.81 -3.14 -4.87
CA GLY A 50 18.61 -3.90 -6.11
C GLY A 50 17.20 -4.49 -6.21
N ALA A 51 16.72 -5.11 -5.14
CA ALA A 51 15.40 -5.72 -5.10
C ALA A 51 14.30 -4.67 -5.30
N LEU A 52 14.37 -3.54 -4.60
CA LEU A 52 13.38 -2.45 -4.71
C LEU A 52 13.37 -1.82 -6.11
N ALA A 53 14.55 -1.54 -6.68
CA ALA A 53 14.65 -0.94 -8.01
C ALA A 53 14.12 -1.87 -9.12
N ALA A 54 14.30 -3.18 -8.99
CA ALA A 54 13.73 -4.14 -9.93
C ALA A 54 12.24 -4.38 -9.72
N ALA A 55 11.75 -4.39 -8.47
CA ALA A 55 10.33 -4.49 -8.19
C ALA A 55 9.55 -3.31 -8.81
N GLU A 56 10.11 -2.10 -8.79
CA GLU A 56 9.52 -0.95 -9.50
C GLU A 56 9.38 -1.20 -11.00
N GLN A 57 10.33 -1.89 -11.64
CA GLN A 57 10.22 -2.23 -13.06
C GLN A 57 9.18 -3.31 -13.35
N LEU A 58 8.71 -4.07 -12.36
CA LEU A 58 7.62 -5.05 -12.52
C LEU A 58 6.22 -4.41 -12.61
N GLN A 59 6.12 -3.09 -12.76
CA GLN A 59 4.88 -2.27 -12.83
C GLN A 59 3.89 -2.63 -13.93
N VAL A 60 4.22 -3.54 -14.85
CA VAL A 60 3.39 -3.85 -16.03
C VAL A 60 3.03 -5.34 -16.04
N LEU A 61 1.74 -5.65 -15.94
CA LEU A 61 1.21 -6.99 -16.21
C LEU A 61 0.50 -6.97 -17.59
N PRO A 62 0.73 -7.96 -18.49
CA PRO A 62 1.73 -9.02 -18.36
C PRO A 62 3.11 -8.42 -18.50
N TYR A 63 4.06 -8.94 -17.73
CA TYR A 63 5.43 -8.54 -17.94
C TYR A 63 5.97 -9.26 -19.18
N PRO A 64 6.27 -8.54 -20.28
CA PRO A 64 6.67 -9.19 -21.53
C PRO A 64 8.12 -9.70 -21.47
N SER A 65 8.95 -9.19 -20.54
CA SER A 65 10.36 -9.52 -20.42
C SER A 65 10.96 -9.09 -19.09
N TYR A 66 11.77 -9.94 -18.45
CA TYR A 66 12.48 -9.60 -17.21
C TYR A 66 13.77 -8.78 -17.39
N ALA A 67 14.17 -8.49 -18.63
CA ALA A 67 15.46 -7.86 -18.92
C ALA A 67 15.60 -6.46 -18.30
N GLY A 68 14.54 -5.65 -18.30
CA GLY A 68 14.54 -4.30 -17.70
C GLY A 68 14.74 -4.35 -16.18
N ALA A 69 13.98 -5.21 -15.50
CA ALA A 69 14.09 -5.41 -14.05
C ALA A 69 15.49 -5.92 -13.66
N HIS A 70 16.01 -6.93 -14.38
CA HIS A 70 17.37 -7.46 -14.18
C HIS A 70 18.45 -6.40 -14.37
N ALA A 71 18.38 -5.61 -15.44
CA ALA A 71 19.34 -4.56 -15.69
C ALA A 71 19.33 -3.49 -14.57
N GLN A 72 18.13 -3.10 -14.12
CA GLN A 72 17.96 -2.11 -13.06
C GLN A 72 18.46 -2.64 -11.70
N ALA A 73 18.09 -3.87 -11.30
CA ALA A 73 18.60 -4.51 -10.09
C ALA A 73 20.13 -4.52 -10.08
N LEU A 74 20.74 -4.99 -11.17
CA LEU A 74 22.19 -5.10 -11.25
C LEU A 74 22.88 -3.72 -11.15
N GLN A 75 22.32 -2.67 -11.76
CA GLN A 75 22.87 -1.32 -11.64
C GLN A 75 22.88 -0.82 -10.20
N PHE A 76 21.80 -1.03 -9.45
CA PHE A 76 21.71 -0.61 -8.05
C PHE A 76 22.58 -1.48 -7.13
N VAL A 77 22.69 -2.78 -7.38
CA VAL A 77 23.63 -3.66 -6.68
C VAL A 77 25.06 -3.17 -6.87
N VAL A 78 25.51 -2.98 -8.12
CA VAL A 78 26.89 -2.59 -8.44
C VAL A 78 27.22 -1.20 -7.91
N LYS A 79 26.25 -0.28 -7.90
CA LYS A 79 26.44 1.07 -7.35
C LYS A 79 26.73 1.06 -5.84
N ASN A 80 26.19 0.08 -5.11
CA ASN A 80 26.34 -0.02 -3.66
C ASN A 80 27.50 -0.94 -3.23
N LEU A 81 28.16 -1.63 -4.17
CA LEU A 81 29.26 -2.55 -3.88
C LEU A 81 30.59 -2.07 -4.49
N PRO A 82 31.63 -1.84 -3.68
CA PRO A 82 32.92 -1.35 -4.18
C PRO A 82 33.62 -2.41 -5.06
N GLY A 83 34.29 -1.95 -6.12
CA GLY A 83 35.07 -2.83 -7.00
C GLY A 83 34.25 -3.76 -7.89
N THR A 84 32.94 -3.53 -7.99
CA THR A 84 32.04 -4.27 -8.87
C THR A 84 31.75 -3.53 -10.18
N SER A 85 31.33 -4.25 -11.22
CA SER A 85 30.94 -3.63 -12.50
C SER A 85 29.88 -4.44 -13.25
N THR A 86 29.13 -3.78 -14.13
CA THR A 86 28.17 -4.43 -15.05
C THR A 86 28.80 -4.85 -16.39
N SER A 87 30.10 -4.65 -16.56
CA SER A 87 30.78 -4.78 -17.86
C SER A 87 30.69 -6.21 -18.41
N GLY A 88 30.11 -6.36 -19.60
CA GLY A 88 29.97 -7.65 -20.29
C GLY A 88 28.79 -8.51 -19.85
N LEU A 89 27.92 -8.00 -18.97
CA LEU A 89 26.72 -8.70 -18.51
C LEU A 89 25.49 -8.18 -19.29
N THR A 90 24.76 -9.10 -19.92
CA THR A 90 23.50 -8.81 -20.62
C THR A 90 22.35 -9.44 -19.84
N ALA A 91 21.36 -8.62 -19.46
CA ALA A 91 20.19 -9.07 -18.72
C ALA A 91 19.32 -10.01 -19.58
N PRO A 92 18.96 -11.20 -19.08
CA PRO A 92 18.11 -12.15 -19.81
C PRO A 92 16.65 -11.73 -19.73
N THR A 93 15.83 -12.27 -20.62
CA THR A 93 14.37 -12.09 -20.59
C THR A 93 13.67 -13.03 -19.61
N THR A 94 14.37 -14.03 -19.06
CA THR A 94 13.85 -15.07 -18.15
C THR A 94 13.74 -14.59 -16.71
N ALA A 95 12.85 -15.22 -15.95
CA ALA A 95 12.62 -14.92 -14.53
C ALA A 95 13.87 -15.05 -13.65
N SER A 96 14.79 -15.96 -13.96
CA SER A 96 16.02 -16.16 -13.19
C SER A 96 17.26 -15.69 -13.96
N TRP A 97 18.23 -15.14 -13.24
CA TRP A 97 19.53 -14.72 -13.74
C TRP A 97 20.64 -14.94 -12.69
N GLY A 98 21.66 -15.72 -13.06
CA GLY A 98 22.86 -15.97 -12.24
C GLY A 98 23.09 -17.45 -11.91
N PRO A 99 24.09 -17.76 -11.06
CA PRO A 99 24.95 -16.81 -10.35
C PRO A 99 25.91 -16.06 -11.29
N LEU A 100 26.03 -14.75 -11.09
CA LEU A 100 26.90 -13.87 -11.86
C LEU A 100 28.08 -13.43 -11.01
N ASN A 101 29.29 -13.43 -11.55
CA ASN A 101 30.42 -12.78 -10.93
C ASN A 101 30.45 -11.30 -11.34
N ILE A 102 30.39 -10.40 -10.36
CA ILE A 102 30.33 -8.95 -10.59
C ILE A 102 31.66 -8.25 -10.24
N GLY A 103 32.70 -9.01 -9.94
CA GLY A 103 34.02 -8.50 -9.53
C GLY A 103 34.24 -8.55 -8.02
N ALA A 104 35.49 -8.32 -7.61
CA ALA A 104 35.91 -8.21 -6.20
C ALA A 104 35.46 -9.34 -5.25
N GLY A 105 35.23 -10.56 -5.76
CA GLY A 105 34.80 -11.70 -4.94
C GLY A 105 33.29 -11.75 -4.66
N TYR A 106 32.51 -10.85 -5.27
CA TYR A 106 31.05 -10.81 -5.18
C TYR A 106 30.40 -11.66 -6.27
N THR A 107 29.35 -12.39 -5.88
CA THR A 107 28.43 -13.04 -6.80
C THR A 107 26.99 -12.66 -6.50
N VAL A 108 26.16 -12.56 -7.55
CA VAL A 108 24.74 -12.21 -7.43
C VAL A 108 23.87 -13.22 -8.17
N THR A 109 22.75 -13.57 -7.56
CA THR A 109 21.67 -14.34 -8.18
C THR A 109 20.37 -13.55 -8.03
N MET A 110 19.64 -13.41 -9.13
CA MET A 110 18.41 -12.62 -9.22
C MET A 110 17.27 -13.49 -9.71
N ASN A 111 16.16 -13.49 -8.98
CA ASN A 111 14.96 -14.25 -9.32
C ASN A 111 13.75 -13.33 -9.26
N ALA A 112 12.98 -13.33 -10.33
CA ALA A 112 11.73 -12.59 -10.43
C ALA A 112 10.55 -13.56 -10.49
N THR A 113 9.46 -13.15 -9.87
CA THR A 113 8.11 -13.57 -10.26
C THR A 113 7.46 -12.39 -10.96
N SER A 114 6.15 -12.45 -11.20
CA SER A 114 5.40 -11.32 -11.77
C SER A 114 5.34 -10.08 -10.88
N ILE A 115 5.40 -10.25 -9.56
CA ILE A 115 5.19 -9.19 -8.57
C ILE A 115 6.34 -9.11 -7.57
N THR A 116 7.04 -10.21 -7.30
CA THR A 116 8.19 -10.22 -6.40
C THR A 116 9.50 -10.28 -7.16
N TYR A 117 10.51 -9.61 -6.62
CA TYR A 117 11.86 -9.65 -7.12
C TYR A 117 12.82 -9.92 -5.96
N GLN A 118 13.65 -10.93 -6.11
CA GLN A 118 14.58 -11.40 -5.09
C GLN A 118 16.02 -11.26 -5.58
N VAL A 119 16.85 -10.62 -4.76
CA VAL A 119 18.30 -10.47 -4.97
C VAL A 119 19.01 -11.25 -3.88
N THR A 120 19.89 -12.16 -4.28
CA THR A 120 20.76 -12.91 -3.38
C THR A 120 22.20 -12.55 -3.70
N LEU A 121 22.92 -12.01 -2.72
CA LEU A 121 24.33 -11.65 -2.87
C LEU A 121 25.19 -12.57 -2.03
N GLN A 122 26.34 -12.94 -2.57
CA GLN A 122 27.39 -13.64 -1.84
C GLN A 122 28.71 -12.89 -2.00
N HIS A 123 29.54 -12.90 -0.96
CA HIS A 123 30.88 -12.33 -0.98
C HIS A 123 31.88 -13.28 -0.34
N SER A 124 32.98 -13.52 -1.03
CA SER A 124 34.11 -14.30 -0.50
C SER A 124 35.17 -13.35 0.06
N ILE A 125 35.15 -13.17 1.38
CA ILE A 125 36.13 -12.33 2.09
C ILE A 125 37.34 -13.16 2.54
N SER A 126 38.53 -12.57 2.46
CA SER A 126 39.73 -13.14 3.05
C SER A 126 39.89 -12.65 4.49
N THR A 127 40.17 -13.58 5.40
CA THR A 127 40.44 -13.29 6.80
C THR A 127 41.88 -12.85 6.98
N MET A 128 42.11 -11.80 7.79
CA MET A 128 43.47 -11.24 7.93
C MET A 128 44.25 -11.95 9.02
N ILE A 129 43.59 -12.32 10.12
CA ILE A 129 44.27 -12.87 11.30
C ILE A 129 43.73 -14.26 11.67
N ALA A 130 42.51 -14.62 11.27
CA ALA A 130 41.96 -15.96 11.47
C ALA A 130 42.90 -17.12 11.02
N PRO A 131 43.67 -17.03 9.91
CA PRO A 131 44.57 -18.10 9.48
C PRO A 131 45.74 -18.34 10.44
N VAL A 132 46.18 -17.30 11.16
CA VAL A 132 47.25 -17.37 12.16
C VAL A 132 46.87 -18.31 13.32
N HIS A 133 45.57 -18.48 13.55
CA HIS A 133 45.01 -19.31 14.61
C HIS A 133 44.38 -20.61 14.09
N GLY A 134 44.64 -20.98 12.82
CA GLY A 134 44.19 -22.25 12.24
C GLY A 134 42.77 -22.23 11.66
N PHE A 135 42.13 -21.06 11.53
CA PHE A 135 40.84 -20.93 10.84
C PHE A 135 41.04 -20.79 9.33
N ALA A 136 39.96 -20.99 8.56
CA ALA A 136 39.98 -20.89 7.12
C ALA A 136 40.41 -19.47 6.65
N PRO A 137 41.21 -19.37 5.56
CA PRO A 137 41.69 -18.10 5.00
C PRO A 137 40.62 -17.31 4.25
N THR A 138 39.48 -17.93 4.00
CA THR A 138 38.34 -17.33 3.33
C THR A 138 37.04 -17.72 4.03
N MET A 139 36.08 -16.81 4.01
CA MET A 139 34.71 -17.05 4.47
C MET A 139 33.73 -16.51 3.44
N GLN A 140 32.59 -17.18 3.31
CA GLN A 140 31.51 -16.73 2.45
C GLN A 140 30.39 -16.09 3.29
N LEU A 141 30.04 -14.87 2.93
CA LEU A 141 28.88 -14.16 3.46
C LEU A 141 27.78 -14.22 2.41
N GLN A 142 26.55 -14.43 2.85
CA GLN A 142 25.38 -14.41 2.00
C GLN A 142 24.29 -13.54 2.64
N VAL A 143 23.64 -12.73 1.82
CA VAL A 143 22.44 -11.98 2.17
C VAL A 143 21.37 -12.18 1.10
N GLN A 144 20.13 -11.94 1.48
CA GLN A 144 19.00 -12.05 0.58
C GLN A 144 18.02 -10.92 0.88
N ALA A 145 17.55 -10.27 -0.18
CA ALA A 145 16.51 -9.27 -0.15
C ALA A 145 15.40 -9.66 -1.12
N THR A 146 14.16 -9.42 -0.72
CA THR A 146 12.99 -9.61 -1.56
C THR A 146 12.16 -8.34 -1.49
N ALA A 147 11.80 -7.80 -2.65
CA ALA A 147 10.85 -6.69 -2.77
C ALA A 147 9.64 -7.15 -3.58
N GLU A 148 8.50 -6.53 -3.31
CA GLU A 148 7.25 -6.77 -4.03
C GLU A 148 6.79 -5.47 -4.68
N ASN A 149 6.36 -5.56 -5.93
CA ASN A 149 5.74 -4.46 -6.63
C ASN A 149 4.32 -4.24 -6.10
N GLY A 150 4.15 -3.22 -5.27
CA GLY A 150 2.84 -2.76 -4.81
C GLY A 150 2.14 -1.78 -5.76
N THR A 151 2.79 -1.37 -6.86
CA THR A 151 2.22 -0.40 -7.81
C THR A 151 1.43 -1.14 -8.88
N LEU A 152 0.14 -1.34 -8.59
CA LEU A 152 -0.79 -1.96 -9.51
C LEU A 152 -1.44 -0.89 -10.39
N PRO A 153 -1.39 -0.98 -11.73
CA PRO A 153 -1.97 0.03 -12.64
C PRO A 153 -3.52 -0.06 -12.73
N PHE A 154 -4.18 -0.62 -11.71
CA PHE A 154 -5.61 -0.85 -11.70
C PHE A 154 -6.31 0.23 -10.87
N ALA A 155 -7.32 0.87 -11.47
CA ALA A 155 -8.21 1.78 -10.75
C ALA A 155 -9.18 1.01 -9.83
N LEU A 156 -9.49 -0.24 -10.18
CA LEU A 156 -10.33 -1.14 -9.38
C LEU A 156 -9.62 -2.46 -9.13
N VAL A 157 -9.41 -2.82 -7.86
CA VAL A 157 -8.81 -4.08 -7.43
C VAL A 157 -9.82 -4.83 -6.55
N LEU A 158 -10.19 -6.04 -6.95
CA LEU A 158 -11.17 -6.87 -6.26
C LEU A 158 -10.51 -8.16 -5.76
N LEU A 159 -10.17 -8.17 -4.49
CA LEU A 159 -9.53 -9.28 -3.80
C LEU A 159 -10.59 -10.22 -3.20
N GLN A 160 -10.35 -11.52 -3.31
CA GLN A 160 -11.06 -12.54 -2.55
C GLN A 160 -10.04 -13.52 -1.98
N ARG A 161 -10.20 -13.91 -0.70
CA ARG A 161 -9.29 -14.86 -0.04
C ARG A 161 -9.51 -16.30 -0.53
N SER A 162 -10.76 -16.70 -0.74
CA SER A 162 -11.12 -18.06 -1.19
C SER A 162 -11.95 -17.98 -2.45
N TYR A 163 -11.40 -18.53 -3.54
CA TYR A 163 -12.11 -18.62 -4.81
C TYR A 163 -13.40 -19.45 -4.69
N SER A 164 -14.53 -18.86 -5.09
CA SER A 164 -15.79 -19.57 -5.28
C SER A 164 -16.18 -19.59 -6.77
N PRO A 165 -16.41 -20.76 -7.38
CA PRO A 165 -16.83 -20.83 -8.78
C PRO A 165 -18.27 -20.35 -9.02
N ASN A 166 -19.03 -20.07 -7.95
CA ASN A 166 -20.45 -19.72 -8.04
C ASN A 166 -20.72 -18.20 -8.06
N TYR A 167 -19.73 -17.38 -7.72
CA TYR A 167 -19.90 -15.93 -7.58
C TYR A 167 -18.81 -15.18 -8.33
N ASN A 168 -19.19 -14.04 -8.92
CA ASN A 168 -18.25 -13.15 -9.59
C ASN A 168 -17.93 -11.98 -8.65
N ASN A 169 -16.67 -11.56 -8.61
CA ASN A 169 -16.24 -10.39 -7.82
C ASN A 169 -16.77 -9.09 -8.42
N LEU A 170 -16.83 -9.00 -9.74
CA LEU A 170 -17.44 -7.88 -10.45
C LEU A 170 -18.70 -8.37 -11.15
N VAL A 171 -19.84 -7.76 -10.84
CA VAL A 171 -21.12 -7.99 -11.53
C VAL A 171 -21.68 -6.66 -12.00
N MET A 172 -21.96 -6.56 -13.31
CA MET A 172 -22.70 -5.43 -13.87
C MET A 172 -24.03 -5.96 -14.43
N ASN A 173 -25.13 -5.64 -13.74
CA ASN A 173 -26.46 -6.12 -14.10
C ASN A 173 -27.48 -4.97 -14.01
N GLY A 174 -28.45 -4.95 -14.93
CA GLY A 174 -29.36 -3.82 -15.15
C GLY A 174 -29.17 -3.19 -16.54
N SER A 175 -30.12 -2.34 -16.94
CA SER A 175 -30.10 -1.68 -18.26
C SER A 175 -30.53 -0.22 -18.15
N PRO A 176 -29.70 0.76 -18.56
CA PRO A 176 -28.26 0.67 -18.89
C PRO A 176 -27.35 0.80 -17.65
N VAL A 177 -26.25 0.04 -17.62
CA VAL A 177 -25.19 0.17 -16.61
C VAL A 177 -23.85 0.40 -17.31
N THR A 178 -23.15 1.47 -16.93
CA THR A 178 -21.84 1.79 -17.51
C THR A 178 -20.81 2.05 -16.42
N LEU A 179 -19.65 1.41 -16.53
CA LEU A 179 -18.45 1.71 -15.75
C LEU A 179 -17.51 2.53 -16.63
N VAL A 180 -17.21 3.77 -16.23
CA VAL A 180 -16.28 4.65 -16.95
C VAL A 180 -15.04 4.85 -16.09
N LEU A 181 -13.87 4.49 -16.62
CA LEU A 181 -12.59 4.67 -15.95
C LEU A 181 -11.71 5.61 -16.78
N ASN A 182 -11.53 6.84 -16.29
CA ASN A 182 -10.75 7.88 -16.97
C ASN A 182 -9.36 8.01 -16.35
N GLY A 183 -8.33 8.09 -17.20
CA GLY A 183 -6.97 8.42 -16.78
C GLY A 183 -6.74 9.93 -16.73
N GLY A 184 -6.10 10.43 -15.69
CA GLY A 184 -5.91 11.87 -15.44
C GLY A 184 -4.78 12.55 -16.23
N GLY A 185 -3.94 11.84 -16.98
CA GLY A 185 -2.67 12.39 -17.49
C GLY A 185 -2.21 11.97 -18.89
N GLY A 186 -2.88 11.04 -19.57
CA GLY A 186 -2.53 10.66 -20.94
C GLY A 186 -2.92 9.23 -21.30
N VAL A 187 -2.47 8.76 -22.48
CA VAL A 187 -2.68 7.38 -22.96
C VAL A 187 -2.01 6.33 -22.07
N ALA A 188 -1.14 6.73 -21.12
CA ALA A 188 -0.44 5.83 -20.23
C ALA A 188 -1.08 5.68 -18.82
N ASP A 189 -2.12 6.47 -18.51
CA ASP A 189 -2.72 6.54 -17.16
C ASP A 189 -4.14 5.97 -17.12
N ARG A 190 -4.52 5.12 -18.09
CA ARG A 190 -5.88 4.59 -18.16
C ARG A 190 -6.03 3.48 -17.12
N GLY A 191 -6.82 3.74 -16.08
CA GLY A 191 -7.11 2.74 -15.04
C GLY A 191 -7.69 1.43 -15.59
N GLY A 192 -7.24 0.31 -15.06
CA GLY A 192 -7.78 -1.04 -15.32
C GLY A 192 -8.60 -1.62 -14.16
N VAL A 193 -9.14 -2.82 -14.36
CA VAL A 193 -9.81 -3.63 -13.34
C VAL A 193 -9.02 -4.92 -13.14
N TYR A 194 -8.76 -5.27 -11.88
CA TYR A 194 -8.20 -6.57 -11.52
C TYR A 194 -9.09 -7.29 -10.51
N SER A 195 -9.22 -8.60 -10.67
CA SER A 195 -10.03 -9.46 -9.83
C SER A 195 -9.33 -10.78 -9.54
N ASN A 196 -9.25 -11.14 -8.25
CA ASN A 196 -8.87 -12.49 -7.80
C ASN A 196 -9.90 -13.58 -8.17
N ALA A 197 -11.00 -13.22 -8.81
CA ALA A 197 -12.11 -14.08 -9.24
C ALA A 197 -12.48 -13.86 -10.70
N SER A 198 -13.59 -14.46 -11.11
CA SER A 198 -14.31 -14.07 -12.31
C SER A 198 -15.03 -12.73 -12.16
N ALA A 199 -15.33 -12.11 -13.29
CA ALA A 199 -16.17 -10.95 -13.50
C ALA A 199 -17.29 -11.31 -14.49
N ASN A 200 -18.48 -10.74 -14.33
CA ASN A 200 -19.61 -10.88 -15.23
C ASN A 200 -20.20 -9.50 -15.56
N ILE A 201 -20.08 -9.09 -16.81
CA ILE A 201 -20.51 -7.76 -17.27
C ILE A 201 -21.98 -7.77 -17.77
N GLY A 202 -22.63 -8.94 -17.84
CA GLY A 202 -24.07 -9.05 -18.09
C GLY A 202 -24.53 -8.33 -19.37
N GLN A 203 -25.40 -7.32 -19.23
CA GLN A 203 -25.82 -6.38 -20.29
C GLN A 203 -25.16 -4.99 -20.16
N GLY A 204 -24.27 -4.81 -19.18
CA GLY A 204 -23.57 -3.57 -18.93
C GLY A 204 -22.49 -3.27 -19.97
N THR A 205 -21.86 -2.11 -19.83
CA THR A 205 -20.73 -1.67 -20.67
C THR A 205 -19.60 -1.12 -19.82
N VAL A 206 -18.36 -1.50 -20.10
CA VAL A 206 -17.16 -0.92 -19.47
C VAL A 206 -16.44 -0.06 -20.49
N GLN A 207 -16.16 1.18 -20.15
CA GLN A 207 -15.44 2.12 -21.00
C GLN A 207 -14.16 2.58 -20.31
N PHE A 208 -13.04 2.43 -21.01
CA PHE A 208 -11.75 2.97 -20.60
C PHE A 208 -11.45 4.26 -21.37
N GLY A 209 -11.28 5.37 -20.65
CA GLY A 209 -10.95 6.69 -21.21
C GLY A 209 -12.15 7.50 -21.75
N SER A 210 -11.86 8.71 -22.21
CA SER A 210 -12.85 9.77 -22.48
C SER A 210 -13.46 9.78 -23.90
N GLY A 211 -13.57 8.63 -24.57
CA GLY A 211 -14.42 8.49 -25.78
C GLY A 211 -13.71 8.47 -27.15
N SER A 212 -12.38 8.47 -27.21
CA SER A 212 -11.63 8.12 -28.43
C SER A 212 -10.71 6.94 -28.13
N CYS A 213 -10.83 5.85 -28.91
CA CYS A 213 -9.93 4.70 -28.86
C CYS A 213 -8.79 4.87 -29.89
N PRO A 214 -7.70 5.62 -29.61
CA PRO A 214 -6.58 5.65 -30.53
C PRO A 214 -6.01 4.22 -30.67
N PRO A 215 -5.67 3.78 -31.89
CA PRO A 215 -4.99 2.52 -32.10
C PRO A 215 -3.57 2.65 -31.57
N ASP A 216 -3.16 1.81 -30.62
CA ASP A 216 -1.78 1.78 -30.11
C ASP A 216 -1.22 0.35 -30.07
N PRO A 217 0.11 0.20 -30.15
CA PRO A 217 0.77 -1.07 -30.42
C PRO A 217 0.65 -2.04 -29.23
N PRO A 218 0.52 -3.35 -29.49
CA PRO A 218 0.35 -4.36 -28.46
C PRO A 218 1.57 -4.42 -27.52
N GLY A 219 1.33 -4.29 -26.20
CA GLY A 219 2.31 -4.69 -25.17
C GLY A 219 2.87 -3.60 -24.25
N THR A 220 2.32 -2.38 -24.22
CA THR A 220 2.77 -1.34 -23.28
C THR A 220 2.06 -1.37 -21.92
N GLY A 221 0.97 -2.15 -21.77
CA GLY A 221 0.27 -2.42 -20.50
C GLY A 221 -0.25 -1.18 -19.73
N ASN A 222 -0.27 -0.03 -20.39
CA ASN A 222 -0.66 1.26 -19.81
C ASN A 222 -2.10 1.67 -20.19
N ASN A 223 -2.91 0.72 -20.66
CA ASN A 223 -4.28 0.94 -21.11
C ASN A 223 -5.27 0.05 -20.35
N GLY A 224 -6.44 0.58 -20.01
CA GLY A 224 -7.44 -0.10 -19.18
C GLY A 224 -7.86 -1.47 -19.70
N GLU A 225 -7.59 -2.51 -18.91
CA GLU A 225 -7.94 -3.90 -19.17
C GLU A 225 -8.70 -4.49 -17.97
N ILE A 226 -9.42 -5.60 -18.20
CA ILE A 226 -10.03 -6.39 -17.12
C ILE A 226 -9.21 -7.67 -16.96
N TRP A 227 -8.67 -7.85 -15.76
CA TRP A 227 -7.84 -8.98 -15.36
C TRP A 227 -8.58 -9.83 -14.35
N THR A 228 -8.63 -11.13 -14.59
CA THR A 228 -9.34 -12.08 -13.73
C THR A 228 -8.51 -13.33 -13.53
N VAL A 229 -8.57 -13.93 -12.34
CA VAL A 229 -7.87 -15.20 -12.10
C VAL A 229 -8.45 -16.35 -12.92
N THR A 230 -9.77 -16.34 -13.09
CA THR A 230 -10.47 -17.34 -13.90
C THR A 230 -11.03 -16.73 -15.17
N PRO A 231 -11.14 -17.52 -16.26
CA PRO A 231 -11.66 -17.02 -17.52
C PRO A 231 -13.10 -16.56 -17.33
N THR A 232 -13.37 -15.33 -17.74
CA THR A 232 -14.73 -14.80 -17.82
C THR A 232 -15.20 -14.87 -19.26
N SER A 233 -16.45 -15.25 -19.47
CA SER A 233 -17.13 -14.96 -20.73
C SER A 233 -17.46 -13.46 -20.78
N LEU A 234 -16.55 -12.63 -21.31
CA LEU A 234 -16.91 -11.26 -21.69
C LEU A 234 -17.42 -11.28 -23.13
N PRO A 235 -18.64 -10.78 -23.39
CA PRO A 235 -19.04 -10.44 -24.74
C PRO A 235 -18.14 -9.28 -25.23
N VAL A 236 -17.37 -9.53 -26.30
CA VAL A 236 -16.41 -8.57 -26.90
C VAL A 236 -17.02 -7.20 -27.19
N ALA A 237 -18.35 -7.14 -27.40
CA ALA A 237 -19.09 -5.91 -27.72
C ALA A 237 -19.33 -4.96 -26.53
N GLN A 238 -19.07 -5.38 -25.28
CA GLN A 238 -19.41 -4.62 -24.07
C GLN A 238 -18.24 -3.89 -23.41
N VAL A 239 -17.02 -4.13 -23.88
CA VAL A 239 -15.83 -3.38 -23.44
C VAL A 239 -15.45 -2.40 -24.55
N ILE A 240 -15.51 -1.11 -24.24
CA ILE A 240 -15.17 -0.02 -25.16
C ILE A 240 -13.71 0.41 -24.92
N CYS A 241 -12.95 0.50 -26.00
CA CYS A 241 -11.49 0.72 -26.04
C CYS A 241 -10.63 -0.37 -25.35
N PRO A 242 -10.87 -1.69 -25.54
CA PRO A 242 -10.03 -2.74 -24.97
C PRO A 242 -8.68 -2.86 -25.70
N GLN A 243 -7.60 -3.14 -24.97
CA GLN A 243 -6.27 -3.43 -25.55
C GLN A 243 -6.21 -4.82 -26.23
N SER A 244 -7.01 -5.80 -25.81
CA SER A 244 -7.05 -7.16 -26.38
C SER A 244 -8.47 -7.60 -26.77
N GLN A 245 -8.87 -7.43 -28.04
CA GLN A 245 -10.05 -8.05 -28.69
C GLN A 245 -11.30 -8.27 -27.79
N GLY A 246 -11.59 -7.32 -26.87
CA GLY A 246 -12.70 -7.38 -25.91
C GLY A 246 -12.79 -8.61 -24.98
N GLN A 247 -11.68 -9.28 -24.67
CA GLN A 247 -11.66 -10.40 -23.70
C GLN A 247 -10.94 -10.02 -22.40
N ALA A 248 -11.46 -10.47 -21.24
CA ALA A 248 -10.73 -10.36 -19.99
C ALA A 248 -9.51 -11.27 -20.04
N ARG A 249 -8.39 -10.79 -19.48
CA ARG A 249 -7.17 -11.56 -19.42
C ARG A 249 -7.20 -12.47 -18.21
N SER A 250 -7.20 -13.78 -18.46
CA SER A 250 -7.07 -14.78 -17.40
C SER A 250 -5.61 -14.82 -16.93
N THR A 251 -5.39 -14.67 -15.63
CA THR A 251 -4.09 -14.82 -14.97
C THR A 251 -4.14 -15.96 -13.95
N THR A 252 -3.03 -16.65 -13.68
CA THR A 252 -3.00 -17.66 -12.59
C THR A 252 -2.72 -17.05 -11.21
N GLN A 253 -2.62 -15.73 -11.13
CA GLN A 253 -2.08 -15.05 -9.97
C GLN A 253 -3.17 -14.43 -9.14
N VAL A 254 -3.15 -14.71 -7.84
CA VAL A 254 -4.04 -14.15 -6.83
C VAL A 254 -3.24 -13.09 -6.07
N LEU A 255 -3.69 -11.84 -6.09
CA LEU A 255 -3.14 -10.79 -5.22
C LEU A 255 -3.58 -11.05 -3.78
N THR A 256 -2.64 -11.05 -2.85
CA THR A 256 -2.98 -11.11 -1.43
C THR A 256 -3.42 -9.74 -0.93
N ASP A 257 -4.08 -9.70 0.23
CA ASP A 257 -4.31 -8.45 0.93
C ASP A 257 -2.96 -7.75 1.13
N PRO A 258 -2.78 -6.51 0.64
CA PRO A 258 -1.52 -5.78 0.78
C PRO A 258 -1.14 -5.52 2.24
N GLY A 259 -2.08 -5.70 3.19
CA GLY A 259 -1.87 -5.46 4.60
C GLY A 259 -1.79 -3.97 4.87
N TYR A 260 -2.80 -3.41 5.53
CA TYR A 260 -2.81 -2.00 5.89
C TYR A 260 -2.04 -1.78 7.21
N PRO A 261 -0.91 -1.06 7.22
CA PRO A 261 -0.25 -0.67 8.46
C PRO A 261 -1.00 0.50 9.09
N GLU A 262 -1.84 0.19 10.08
CA GLU A 262 -2.67 1.17 10.78
C GLU A 262 -1.80 2.34 11.35
N PRO A 263 -2.20 3.60 11.14
CA PRO A 263 -1.61 4.78 11.74
C PRO A 263 -1.60 4.71 13.27
N SER A 264 -0.74 5.51 13.89
CA SER A 264 -0.70 5.63 15.35
C SER A 264 -2.07 6.06 15.91
N ALA A 265 -2.48 5.41 17.00
CA ALA A 265 -3.78 5.65 17.63
C ALA A 265 -4.07 7.15 17.87
N PRO A 266 -5.29 7.62 17.56
CA PRO A 266 -5.67 9.02 17.70
C PRO A 266 -5.69 9.52 19.15
N THR A 267 -5.33 10.79 19.36
CA THR A 267 -5.29 11.42 20.70
C THR A 267 -6.61 12.05 21.14
N PHE A 268 -7.37 12.63 20.21
CA PHE A 268 -8.70 13.19 20.50
C PHE A 268 -9.72 12.05 20.62
N ASN A 269 -10.63 12.14 21.58
CA ASN A 269 -11.64 11.11 21.84
C ASN A 269 -13.03 11.75 21.98
N ALA A 270 -13.93 11.42 21.06
CA ALA A 270 -15.33 11.80 21.05
C ALA A 270 -16.22 10.56 21.22
N SER A 271 -16.47 10.16 22.47
CA SER A 271 -17.21 8.93 22.80
C SER A 271 -18.64 8.88 22.23
N ASN A 272 -19.26 10.04 21.98
CA ASN A 272 -20.64 10.14 21.48
C ASN A 272 -20.73 10.35 19.94
N GLY A 273 -19.62 10.31 19.21
CA GLY A 273 -19.60 10.65 17.79
C GLY A 273 -19.68 12.17 17.55
N ALA A 274 -20.12 12.57 16.36
CA ALA A 274 -20.34 13.97 16.02
C ALA A 274 -21.54 14.14 15.09
N THR A 275 -22.37 15.15 15.35
CA THR A 275 -23.48 15.54 14.46
C THR A 275 -23.31 16.97 13.99
N VAL A 276 -23.17 17.15 12.68
CA VAL A 276 -23.09 18.45 12.03
C VAL A 276 -24.49 18.86 11.57
N LEU A 277 -24.99 19.95 12.14
CA LEU A 277 -26.31 20.50 11.85
C LEU A 277 -26.25 21.48 10.67
N ASN A 278 -27.42 21.87 10.18
CA ASN A 278 -27.54 22.98 9.24
C ASN A 278 -27.10 24.29 9.93
N GLY A 279 -26.18 25.03 9.30
CA GLY A 279 -25.62 26.25 9.86
C GLY A 279 -24.24 26.56 9.30
N PRO A 280 -23.46 27.42 9.99
CA PRO A 280 -22.07 27.67 9.61
C PRO A 280 -21.24 26.37 9.68
N PRO A 281 -20.12 26.27 8.96
CA PRO A 281 -19.31 25.06 8.93
C PRO A 281 -18.86 24.61 10.33
N ASN A 282 -18.89 23.30 10.54
CA ASN A 282 -18.32 22.63 11.70
C ASN A 282 -16.97 22.00 11.31
N TYR A 283 -15.95 22.22 12.13
CA TYR A 283 -14.61 21.66 11.96
C TYR A 283 -14.47 20.40 12.81
N LEU A 284 -14.29 19.26 12.17
CA LEU A 284 -14.15 17.96 12.83
C LEU A 284 -12.67 17.70 13.10
N CYS A 285 -12.38 17.29 14.34
CA CYS A 285 -11.02 17.02 14.82
C CYS A 285 -10.55 15.63 14.40
N PRO A 286 -9.29 15.45 13.97
CA PRO A 286 -8.73 14.12 13.84
C PRO A 286 -8.71 13.45 15.22
N GLY A 287 -9.23 12.24 15.31
CA GLY A 287 -9.44 11.56 16.57
C GLY A 287 -10.24 10.27 16.46
N HIS A 288 -10.47 9.67 17.62
CA HIS A 288 -11.39 8.56 17.84
C HIS A 288 -12.81 9.07 18.07
N TYR A 289 -13.77 8.48 17.37
CA TYR A 289 -15.20 8.74 17.46
C TYR A 289 -15.89 7.43 17.86
N GLY A 290 -16.28 7.30 19.12
CA GLY A 290 -16.91 6.10 19.66
C GLY A 290 -18.31 5.81 19.12
N ASN A 291 -18.86 6.70 18.28
CA ASN A 291 -20.16 6.56 17.64
C ASN A 291 -20.14 7.30 16.28
N LYS A 292 -21.28 7.32 15.58
CA LYS A 292 -21.46 7.87 14.24
C LYS A 292 -20.96 9.32 14.07
N ILE A 293 -20.30 9.59 12.95
CA ILE A 293 -20.20 10.95 12.39
C ILE A 293 -21.36 11.17 11.41
N GLN A 294 -22.26 12.09 11.72
CA GLN A 294 -23.45 12.39 10.93
C GLN A 294 -23.44 13.83 10.44
N ILE A 295 -23.48 14.05 9.12
CA ILE A 295 -23.69 15.35 8.50
C ILE A 295 -25.14 15.44 8.05
N GLN A 296 -25.92 16.35 8.64
CA GLN A 296 -27.32 16.55 8.27
C GLN A 296 -27.47 17.32 6.95
N GLY A 297 -28.65 17.25 6.33
CA GLY A 297 -28.97 18.03 5.14
C GLY A 297 -28.78 19.53 5.37
N GLY A 298 -28.03 20.18 4.48
CA GLY A 298 -27.65 21.59 4.60
C GLY A 298 -26.51 21.87 5.60
N GLY A 299 -26.00 20.87 6.32
CA GLY A 299 -24.81 21.01 7.17
C GLY A 299 -23.52 20.89 6.37
N THR A 300 -22.47 21.59 6.81
CA THR A 300 -21.11 21.51 6.21
C THR A 300 -20.10 21.07 7.27
N GLY A 301 -19.61 19.84 7.15
CA GLY A 301 -18.51 19.31 7.96
C GLY A 301 -17.18 19.44 7.25
N ILE A 302 -16.20 20.07 7.89
CA ILE A 302 -14.83 20.23 7.39
C ILE A 302 -13.90 19.38 8.26
N LEU A 303 -13.27 18.39 7.67
CA LEU A 303 -12.28 17.54 8.33
C LEU A 303 -10.95 18.30 8.43
N LEU A 304 -10.46 18.49 9.66
CA LEU A 304 -9.09 18.95 9.89
C LEU A 304 -8.10 17.82 9.54
N PRO A 305 -6.85 18.14 9.15
CA PRO A 305 -5.92 17.13 8.66
C PRO A 305 -5.55 16.11 9.73
N GLY A 306 -5.60 14.82 9.39
CA GLY A 306 -5.26 13.73 10.30
C GLY A 306 -6.12 12.48 10.15
N VAL A 307 -6.08 11.62 11.18
CA VAL A 307 -6.74 10.31 11.23
C VAL A 307 -8.09 10.44 11.93
N PHE A 308 -9.16 9.94 11.31
CA PHE A 308 -10.51 9.88 11.86
C PHE A 308 -10.90 8.43 12.04
N HIS A 309 -10.76 7.92 13.25
CA HIS A 309 -11.18 6.58 13.62
C HIS A 309 -12.61 6.63 14.11
N VAL A 310 -13.53 5.96 13.43
CA VAL A 310 -14.97 5.97 13.71
C VAL A 310 -15.47 4.56 14.01
N ASP A 311 -15.97 4.38 15.22
CA ASP A 311 -16.60 3.14 15.67
C ASP A 311 -18.11 3.11 15.28
N ALA A 312 -18.94 2.46 16.10
CA ALA A 312 -20.32 2.09 15.80
C ALA A 312 -21.16 3.22 15.18
N GLY A 313 -21.79 2.92 14.05
CA GLY A 313 -22.65 3.82 13.29
C GLY A 313 -21.99 4.46 12.08
N GLY A 314 -20.65 4.37 11.95
CA GLY A 314 -19.89 4.77 10.77
C GLY A 314 -20.01 6.26 10.44
N VAL A 315 -20.01 6.59 9.14
CA VAL A 315 -20.12 7.97 8.65
C VAL A 315 -21.36 8.09 7.76
N GLY A 316 -22.23 9.04 8.08
CA GLY A 316 -23.43 9.35 7.28
C GLY A 316 -23.41 10.79 6.80
N VAL A 317 -23.47 11.01 5.50
CA VAL A 317 -23.39 12.33 4.87
C VAL A 317 -24.69 12.62 4.12
N SER A 318 -25.47 13.57 4.61
CA SER A 318 -26.65 14.11 3.92
C SER A 318 -26.46 15.57 3.48
N GLY A 319 -25.40 16.23 3.93
CA GLY A 319 -25.00 17.59 3.53
C GLY A 319 -23.67 17.57 2.79
N THR A 320 -22.73 18.42 3.21
CA THR A 320 -21.38 18.50 2.64
C THR A 320 -20.34 18.02 3.66
N LEU A 321 -19.55 16.99 3.32
CA LEU A 321 -18.37 16.58 4.06
C LEU A 321 -17.13 16.83 3.21
N ARG A 322 -16.16 17.63 3.67
CA ARG A 322 -14.95 17.85 2.90
C ARG A 322 -13.71 18.04 3.74
N THR A 323 -12.55 17.84 3.13
CA THR A 323 -11.27 18.23 3.72
C THR A 323 -11.10 19.74 3.77
N LEU A 324 -10.20 20.17 4.66
CA LEU A 324 -9.77 21.55 4.79
C LEU A 324 -9.10 22.03 3.50
N THR A 325 -9.46 23.23 3.05
CA THR A 325 -8.94 23.85 1.84
C THR A 325 -8.38 25.25 2.12
N ALA A 326 -7.69 25.85 1.15
CA ALA A 326 -7.19 27.21 1.29
C ALA A 326 -8.28 28.26 1.53
N ASN A 327 -9.53 28.00 1.09
CA ASN A 327 -10.65 28.91 1.26
C ASN A 327 -11.11 29.03 2.74
N ASP A 328 -10.71 28.10 3.60
CA ASP A 328 -11.14 28.07 5.01
C ASP A 328 -10.27 28.94 5.93
N TYR A 329 -9.08 29.34 5.48
CA TYR A 329 -8.12 30.06 6.33
C TYR A 329 -8.33 31.56 6.48
N PRO A 330 -8.70 32.32 5.44
CA PRO A 330 -9.09 33.71 5.65
C PRO A 330 -10.24 33.85 6.68
N PRO A 331 -11.26 32.97 6.69
CA PRO A 331 -12.29 32.92 7.74
C PRO A 331 -11.80 32.47 9.13
N ILE A 332 -11.09 31.34 9.25
CA ILE A 332 -10.64 30.80 10.56
C ILE A 332 -9.70 31.79 11.26
N ALA A 333 -8.80 32.43 10.51
CA ALA A 333 -7.86 33.40 11.07
C ALA A 333 -8.53 34.71 11.50
N ALA A 334 -9.55 35.17 10.75
CA ALA A 334 -10.27 36.41 11.05
C ALA A 334 -11.33 36.24 12.14
N SER A 335 -11.92 35.06 12.27
CA SER A 335 -12.96 34.75 13.26
C SER A 335 -12.83 33.29 13.68
N PRO A 336 -12.04 33.00 14.73
CA PRO A 336 -11.82 31.64 15.20
C PRO A 336 -13.14 30.93 15.50
N PRO A 337 -13.35 29.71 15.00
CA PRO A 337 -14.59 28.98 15.23
C PRO A 337 -14.78 28.70 16.72
N SER A 338 -16.04 28.75 17.16
CA SER A 338 -16.40 28.45 18.54
C SER A 338 -16.09 26.99 18.90
N ALA A 339 -15.93 26.69 20.19
CA ALA A 339 -15.73 25.31 20.67
C ALA A 339 -16.85 24.34 20.24
N ALA A 340 -18.07 24.85 20.05
CA ALA A 340 -19.20 24.08 19.53
C ALA A 340 -19.05 23.73 18.04
N GLN A 341 -18.40 24.62 17.27
CA GLN A 341 -18.12 24.37 15.86
C GLN A 341 -16.93 23.42 15.66
N THR A 342 -15.98 23.39 16.60
CA THR A 342 -14.75 22.59 16.47
C THR A 342 -14.78 21.28 17.23
N ASN A 343 -15.91 20.89 17.83
CA ASN A 343 -16.00 19.70 18.70
C ASN A 343 -14.90 19.63 19.78
N GLY A 344 -14.39 20.78 20.23
CA GLY A 344 -13.40 20.88 21.30
C GLY A 344 -11.91 20.88 20.89
N CYS A 345 -11.55 20.77 19.61
CA CYS A 345 -10.16 21.02 19.19
C CYS A 345 -9.91 22.46 18.72
N THR A 346 -8.64 22.81 18.61
CA THR A 346 -8.19 24.09 18.03
C THR A 346 -7.72 23.84 16.59
N PRO A 347 -8.37 24.43 15.57
CA PRO A 347 -7.87 24.37 14.21
C PRO A 347 -6.44 24.91 14.12
N PRO A 348 -5.62 24.45 13.17
CA PRO A 348 -4.28 24.99 12.98
C PRO A 348 -4.34 26.50 12.71
N ALA A 349 -3.34 27.25 13.17
CA ALA A 349 -3.30 28.71 13.01
C ALA A 349 -3.08 29.16 11.55
N THR A 350 -2.49 28.27 10.73
CA THR A 350 -2.18 28.50 9.30
C THR A 350 -2.44 27.24 8.50
N LEU A 351 -2.78 27.38 7.21
CA LEU A 351 -3.03 26.26 6.32
C LEU A 351 -1.84 25.29 6.30
N PRO A 352 -2.01 24.04 6.75
CA PRO A 352 -0.97 23.04 6.67
C PRO A 352 -0.64 22.75 5.21
N SER A 353 0.64 22.47 4.93
CA SER A 353 1.09 22.04 3.59
C SER A 353 0.48 20.70 3.16
N ASP A 354 0.03 19.91 4.13
CA ASP A 354 -0.66 18.64 3.94
C ASP A 354 -2.02 18.74 4.66
N THR A 355 -3.10 18.85 3.88
CA THR A 355 -4.47 18.87 4.39
C THR A 355 -5.14 17.51 4.39
N GLY A 356 -4.35 16.46 4.09
CA GLY A 356 -4.87 15.13 3.86
C GLY A 356 -5.47 14.51 5.11
N VAL A 357 -6.47 13.67 4.88
CA VAL A 357 -7.19 12.93 5.92
C VAL A 357 -7.28 11.47 5.54
N ILE A 358 -7.50 10.65 6.55
CA ILE A 358 -7.96 9.29 6.40
C ILE A 358 -9.13 9.05 7.35
N ILE A 359 -10.17 8.39 6.84
CA ILE A 359 -11.32 7.95 7.62
C ILE A 359 -11.22 6.44 7.77
N GLU A 360 -11.07 5.97 9.00
CA GLU A 360 -11.03 4.57 9.38
C GLU A 360 -12.34 4.21 10.05
N ILE A 361 -13.08 3.27 9.48
CA ILE A 361 -14.35 2.82 10.06
C ILE A 361 -14.15 1.41 10.57
N THR A 362 -14.27 1.28 11.89
CA THR A 362 -14.10 0.02 12.60
C THR A 362 -15.45 -0.51 13.03
N PRO A 363 -15.65 -1.82 12.90
CA PRO A 363 -16.88 -2.43 13.33
C PRO A 363 -16.91 -2.61 14.85
N ALA A 364 -17.62 -1.72 15.54
CA ALA A 364 -17.90 -1.87 16.97
C ALA A 364 -19.38 -2.23 17.20
N ASN A 365 -19.66 -3.35 17.87
CA ASN A 365 -21.01 -3.75 18.27
C ASN A 365 -21.34 -3.19 19.68
N ILE A 366 -21.48 -1.87 19.79
CA ILE A 366 -21.64 -1.21 21.10
C ILE A 366 -23.02 -1.51 21.73
N SER A 367 -24.03 -1.87 20.94
CA SER A 367 -25.40 -2.13 21.43
C SER A 367 -25.83 -3.60 21.45
N GLY A 368 -24.98 -4.53 21.00
CA GLY A 368 -25.28 -5.97 20.96
C GLY A 368 -26.41 -6.40 20.00
N GLN A 369 -27.01 -5.48 19.24
CA GLN A 369 -28.29 -5.69 18.54
C GLN A 369 -28.22 -5.57 17.02
N THR A 370 -27.12 -5.11 16.43
CA THR A 370 -26.99 -4.96 14.96
C THR A 370 -25.57 -5.25 14.51
N THR A 371 -25.29 -6.53 14.28
CA THR A 371 -23.98 -7.00 13.81
C THR A 371 -23.66 -6.59 12.37
N CYS A 372 -24.61 -6.05 11.60
CA CYS A 372 -24.45 -5.92 10.14
C CYS A 372 -24.64 -4.51 9.54
N SER A 373 -25.06 -3.51 10.32
CA SER A 373 -25.46 -2.18 9.77
C SER A 373 -24.71 -1.00 10.40
N GLN A 374 -23.66 -1.24 11.19
CA GLN A 374 -23.01 -0.21 12.03
C GLN A 374 -21.60 0.21 11.59
N HIS A 375 -21.12 -0.16 10.40
CA HIS A 375 -19.79 0.24 9.90
C HIS A 375 -19.86 0.80 8.47
N GLN A 376 -20.83 1.67 8.23
CA GLN A 376 -21.10 2.17 6.88
C GLN A 376 -20.46 3.53 6.64
N PHE A 377 -19.87 3.72 5.48
CA PHE A 377 -19.69 5.02 4.88
C PHE A 377 -20.84 5.28 3.91
N SER A 378 -21.77 6.16 4.27
CA SER A 378 -22.98 6.44 3.49
C SER A 378 -23.07 7.91 3.10
N VAL A 379 -23.36 8.17 1.82
CA VAL A 379 -23.54 9.49 1.22
C VAL A 379 -24.90 9.51 0.53
N ALA A 380 -25.80 10.36 1.01
CA ALA A 380 -27.16 10.48 0.51
C ALA A 380 -27.19 11.13 -0.87
N ALA A 381 -28.32 10.97 -1.58
CA ALA A 381 -28.54 11.67 -2.84
C ALA A 381 -28.42 13.20 -2.63
N SER A 382 -27.76 13.90 -3.56
CA SER A 382 -27.48 15.35 -3.49
C SER A 382 -26.59 15.82 -2.35
N ALA A 383 -25.99 14.90 -1.59
CA ALA A 383 -24.91 15.23 -0.66
C ALA A 383 -23.58 15.40 -1.42
N THR A 384 -22.65 16.13 -0.83
CA THR A 384 -21.32 16.37 -1.39
C THR A 384 -20.25 15.77 -0.48
N VAL A 385 -19.32 15.02 -1.03
CA VAL A 385 -18.15 14.53 -0.31
C VAL A 385 -16.85 14.82 -1.06
N SER A 386 -15.86 15.41 -0.39
CA SER A 386 -14.55 15.66 -1.00
C SER A 386 -13.38 15.38 -0.05
N LEU A 387 -12.61 14.34 -0.37
CA LEU A 387 -11.53 13.85 0.49
C LEU A 387 -10.18 13.99 -0.21
N GLN A 388 -9.26 14.66 0.47
CA GLN A 388 -7.86 14.76 0.08
C GLN A 388 -7.06 13.70 0.85
N PRO A 389 -6.30 12.82 0.19
CA PRO A 389 -5.40 11.88 0.85
C PRO A 389 -4.15 12.58 1.37
N SER A 390 -3.45 11.93 2.30
CA SER A 390 -2.09 12.31 2.72
C SER A 390 -1.09 11.21 2.35
N PRO A 391 0.11 11.58 1.85
CA PRO A 391 1.22 10.64 1.71
C PRO A 391 1.65 9.99 3.03
N LYS A 392 1.37 10.62 4.19
CA LYS A 392 1.65 10.06 5.51
C LYS A 392 0.77 8.84 5.82
N TYR A 393 -0.40 8.76 5.19
CA TYR A 393 -1.38 7.68 5.35
C TYR A 393 -1.50 6.87 4.06
N TYR A 394 -0.38 6.69 3.35
CA TYR A 394 -0.28 5.86 2.13
C TYR A 394 -1.26 6.26 1.01
N ASN A 395 -1.68 7.52 1.00
CA ASN A 395 -2.72 8.04 0.13
C ASN A 395 -4.09 7.33 0.21
N ILE A 396 -4.39 6.71 1.34
CA ILE A 396 -5.71 6.12 1.62
C ILE A 396 -6.62 7.21 2.18
N SER A 397 -7.80 7.38 1.59
CA SER A 397 -8.82 8.34 2.05
C SER A 397 -9.90 7.70 2.91
N LEU A 398 -10.23 6.44 2.61
CA LEU A 398 -11.24 5.68 3.34
C LEU A 398 -10.73 4.26 3.54
N TYR A 399 -10.72 3.80 4.77
CA TYR A 399 -10.39 2.44 5.17
C TYR A 399 -11.54 1.90 6.01
N ILE A 400 -12.10 0.76 5.61
CA ILE A 400 -13.18 0.11 6.36
C ILE A 400 -12.72 -1.28 6.73
N GLU A 401 -12.65 -1.53 8.04
CA GLU A 401 -12.26 -2.83 8.55
C GLU A 401 -13.35 -3.87 8.31
N ALA A 402 -12.90 -5.06 7.95
CA ALA A 402 -13.77 -6.23 7.86
C ALA A 402 -14.03 -6.81 9.26
N MET A 403 -15.30 -7.02 9.60
CA MET A 403 -15.71 -7.72 10.82
C MET A 403 -15.24 -9.18 10.82
N PRO A 404 -14.55 -9.66 11.87
CA PRO A 404 -14.27 -11.09 12.03
C PRO A 404 -15.57 -11.91 12.02
N GLY A 405 -15.69 -12.89 11.12
CA GLY A 405 -16.90 -13.73 11.01
C GLY A 405 -18.11 -13.06 10.33
N TRP A 406 -17.92 -11.91 9.68
CA TRP A 406 -18.95 -11.19 8.91
C TRP A 406 -19.75 -12.08 7.94
N GLN A 407 -19.04 -12.86 7.12
CA GLN A 407 -19.64 -13.62 6.02
C GLN A 407 -20.65 -14.67 6.50
N THR A 408 -20.50 -15.22 7.70
CA THR A 408 -21.43 -16.22 8.25
C THR A 408 -22.59 -15.57 9.01
N THR A 409 -22.41 -14.33 9.48
CA THR A 409 -23.37 -13.62 10.34
C THR A 409 -24.30 -12.71 9.54
N CYS A 410 -23.78 -12.05 8.51
CA CYS A 410 -24.49 -10.98 7.78
C CYS A 410 -25.06 -11.40 6.43
N THR A 411 -24.68 -12.56 5.89
CA THR A 411 -25.29 -13.14 4.68
C THR A 411 -26.64 -13.82 4.96
N ALA A 412 -26.92 -14.20 6.22
CA ALA A 412 -28.16 -14.88 6.63
C ALA A 412 -29.31 -13.93 6.99
N ALA A 413 -29.05 -12.62 7.13
CA ALA A 413 -30.05 -11.60 7.39
C ALA A 413 -30.40 -10.88 6.07
N PRO A 414 -31.69 -10.70 5.71
CA PRO A 414 -32.12 -10.16 4.41
C PRO A 414 -31.85 -8.65 4.23
N THR A 415 -31.01 -8.05 5.07
CA THR A 415 -30.64 -6.64 5.02
C THR A 415 -29.12 -6.52 4.95
N GLY A 416 -28.53 -7.06 3.88
CA GLY A 416 -27.16 -6.77 3.51
C GLY A 416 -27.02 -5.26 3.39
N THR A 417 -26.45 -4.61 4.41
CA THR A 417 -26.43 -3.15 4.52
C THR A 417 -25.13 -2.63 3.94
N ASN A 418 -25.17 -1.79 2.88
CA ASN A 418 -23.99 -1.38 2.12
C ASN A 418 -22.88 -0.84 3.04
N VAL A 419 -21.66 -1.33 2.90
CA VAL A 419 -20.50 -0.89 3.69
C VAL A 419 -19.97 0.45 3.17
N VAL A 420 -19.95 0.61 1.84
CA VAL A 420 -19.80 1.92 1.18
C VAL A 420 -21.05 2.15 0.36
N ALA A 421 -21.76 3.25 0.60
CA ALA A 421 -23.00 3.59 -0.08
C ALA A 421 -22.98 5.05 -0.52
N ILE A 422 -22.57 5.32 -1.75
CA ILE A 422 -22.69 6.63 -2.36
C ILE A 422 -23.91 6.58 -3.29
N LEU A 423 -25.00 7.26 -2.90
CA LEU A 423 -26.27 7.21 -3.61
C LEU A 423 -26.27 8.15 -4.82
N GLY A 424 -27.11 7.82 -5.82
CA GLY A 424 -27.18 8.57 -7.08
C GLY A 424 -27.45 10.06 -6.89
N ASN A 425 -26.89 10.87 -7.81
CA ASN A 425 -26.93 12.34 -7.78
C ASN A 425 -26.16 12.98 -6.61
N SER A 426 -25.29 12.25 -5.93
CA SER A 426 -24.31 12.82 -4.98
C SER A 426 -23.05 13.30 -5.72
N ASP A 427 -22.42 14.35 -5.19
CA ASP A 427 -21.18 14.89 -5.72
C ASP A 427 -20.01 14.37 -4.90
N TYR A 428 -19.23 13.44 -5.44
CA TYR A 428 -18.05 12.91 -4.75
C TYR A 428 -16.74 13.22 -5.49
N SER A 429 -15.70 13.53 -4.73
CA SER A 429 -14.32 13.71 -5.21
C SER A 429 -13.36 13.16 -4.15
N ILE A 430 -13.02 11.87 -4.27
CA ILE A 430 -12.17 11.17 -3.31
C ILE A 430 -10.84 10.91 -4.00
N TYR A 431 -9.83 11.73 -3.71
CA TYR A 431 -8.56 11.69 -4.46
C TYR A 431 -7.64 10.53 -4.05
N GLY A 432 -7.86 9.93 -2.88
CA GLY A 432 -7.12 8.75 -2.42
C GLY A 432 -7.78 7.43 -2.76
N SER A 433 -7.20 6.35 -2.23
CA SER A 433 -7.76 5.01 -2.33
C SER A 433 -8.87 4.77 -1.30
N ILE A 434 -9.86 3.99 -1.70
CA ILE A 434 -10.90 3.43 -0.84
C ILE A 434 -10.57 1.95 -0.63
N TYR A 435 -10.38 1.58 0.63
CA TYR A 435 -10.13 0.22 1.08
C TYR A 435 -11.34 -0.24 1.89
N GLY A 436 -11.97 -1.34 1.50
CA GLY A 436 -13.06 -1.91 2.29
C GLY A 436 -13.49 -3.31 1.86
N PRO A 437 -14.42 -3.93 2.59
CA PRO A 437 -14.92 -5.25 2.26
C PRO A 437 -15.69 -5.23 0.92
N ALA A 438 -15.46 -6.23 0.07
CA ALA A 438 -15.99 -6.27 -1.30
C ALA A 438 -17.48 -6.61 -1.39
N ASP A 439 -18.01 -7.27 -0.36
CA ASP A 439 -19.44 -7.50 -0.26
C ASP A 439 -20.09 -6.18 0.19
N ASN A 440 -20.91 -5.59 -0.69
CA ASN A 440 -21.76 -4.43 -0.40
C ASN A 440 -21.15 -3.02 -0.55
N MET A 441 -20.33 -2.79 -1.58
CA MET A 441 -19.99 -1.44 -2.02
C MET A 441 -20.89 -0.99 -3.18
N GLN A 442 -21.60 0.12 -2.98
CA GLN A 442 -22.41 0.78 -3.98
C GLN A 442 -21.90 2.21 -4.16
N ILE A 443 -21.48 2.56 -5.38
CA ILE A 443 -21.06 3.91 -5.73
C ILE A 443 -21.84 4.37 -6.96
N ALA A 444 -22.71 5.35 -6.78
CA ALA A 444 -23.46 6.02 -7.82
C ALA A 444 -23.28 7.54 -7.66
N GLY A 445 -22.89 8.24 -8.71
CA GLY A 445 -22.58 9.67 -8.68
C GLY A 445 -23.51 10.52 -9.52
N GLY A 446 -23.50 11.83 -9.23
CA GLY A 446 -23.92 12.88 -10.17
C GLY A 446 -22.78 13.27 -11.12
N GLY A 447 -23.04 14.28 -11.97
CA GLY A 447 -22.08 14.77 -12.96
C GLY A 447 -21.09 15.82 -12.46
N SER A 448 -21.19 16.29 -11.21
CA SER A 448 -20.44 17.45 -10.68
C SER A 448 -19.16 17.09 -9.90
N GLY A 449 -18.84 15.80 -9.75
CA GLY A 449 -17.65 15.30 -9.05
C GLY A 449 -16.57 14.72 -9.96
N TRP A 450 -15.34 14.60 -9.45
CA TRP A 450 -14.15 14.17 -10.23
C TRP A 450 -13.76 12.69 -10.06
N GLY A 451 -14.57 11.88 -9.37
CA GLY A 451 -14.36 10.43 -9.25
C GLY A 451 -13.64 9.99 -7.95
N VAL A 452 -13.21 8.72 -7.93
CA VAL A 452 -12.40 8.10 -6.85
C VAL A 452 -11.02 7.76 -7.42
N GLY A 453 -9.94 7.95 -6.65
CA GLY A 453 -8.57 7.65 -7.07
C GLY A 453 -8.35 6.16 -7.36
N GLN A 454 -8.57 5.29 -6.37
CA GLN A 454 -8.53 3.83 -6.53
C GLN A 454 -9.56 3.18 -5.59
N ILE A 455 -10.13 2.05 -6.00
CA ILE A 455 -10.98 1.23 -5.14
C ILE A 455 -10.33 -0.14 -4.98
N VAL A 456 -10.03 -0.51 -3.74
CA VAL A 456 -9.52 -1.82 -3.35
C VAL A 456 -10.54 -2.49 -2.44
N ALA A 457 -11.17 -3.52 -2.97
CA ALA A 457 -12.20 -4.29 -2.29
C ALA A 457 -11.62 -5.64 -1.85
N TRP A 458 -11.90 -6.14 -0.64
CA TRP A 458 -11.51 -7.51 -0.29
C TRP A 458 -12.60 -8.31 0.40
N THR A 459 -12.62 -9.63 0.21
CA THR A 459 -13.34 -10.55 1.10
C THR A 459 -12.33 -11.36 1.91
N ILE A 460 -12.51 -11.38 3.23
CA ILE A 460 -11.77 -12.29 4.12
C ILE A 460 -12.22 -13.72 3.87
#